data_AF-A0A7K0NDS7-F1
#
_entry.id   AF-A0A7K0NDS7-F1
#
_cell.length_a   1.000
_cell.length_b   1.000
_cell.length_c   1.000
_cell.angle_alpha   90.00
_cell.angle_beta   90.00
_cell.angle_gamma   90.00
#
_symmetry.space_group_name_H-M   'P 1'
#
loop_
_entity.id
_entity.type
_entity.pdbx_description
1 polymer ?
#
loop_
_entity_poly.entity_id
_entity_poly.type
_entity_poly.pdbx_seq_one_letter_code
_entity_poly.pdbx_strand_id
1 'polypeptide(L)'
;MKRGGISSHLASLKEESSFKPDIDERYISPMSARIALEDLKSFSKIGRASDLARFYKTSAGEYGEGDLFLGGSVPQTRSVAKRHQNLELREVEKLFNSPFHEARLCAAIILNLQFKTAKKAHDRKTIFDFYLKQVRAERVNNWDIVDVSAPWMGVYLTEVEDPMPLLIKLSKSKSLWQRRVSIIL
;
A
#
# COMPACT_ATOMS: atom_id res chain seq x y z
N MET A 1 -13.30 2.97 -81.58
CA MET A 1 -11.82 2.89 -81.65
C MET A 1 -11.23 4.10 -80.93
N LYS A 2 -10.20 3.87 -80.11
CA LYS A 2 -9.38 4.78 -79.25
C LYS A 2 -9.76 4.89 -77.76
N ARG A 3 -8.82 4.37 -76.94
CA ARG A 3 -8.13 4.94 -75.75
C ARG A 3 -9.03 5.42 -74.60
N GLY A 4 -8.84 5.10 -73.33
CA GLY A 4 -7.66 4.72 -72.54
C GLY A 4 -7.86 5.37 -71.15
N GLY A 5 -7.32 4.79 -70.07
CA GLY A 5 -7.28 5.47 -68.76
C GLY A 5 -7.53 4.57 -67.56
N ILE A 6 -6.46 4.28 -66.83
CA ILE A 6 -6.45 3.70 -65.48
C ILE A 6 -6.67 4.83 -64.46
N SER A 7 -7.41 4.51 -63.40
CA SER A 7 -7.21 4.94 -62.00
C SER A 7 -8.43 5.61 -61.37
N SER A 8 -8.90 5.01 -60.27
CA SER A 8 -8.82 5.60 -58.93
C SER A 8 -10.11 5.49 -58.09
N HIS A 9 -9.85 5.31 -56.79
CA HIS A 9 -10.63 5.76 -55.64
C HIS A 9 -11.66 4.85 -54.96
N LEU A 10 -11.32 4.61 -53.68
CA LEU A 10 -12.17 4.64 -52.48
C LEU A 10 -12.63 3.30 -51.88
N ALA A 11 -11.84 2.93 -50.87
CA ALA A 11 -12.24 2.22 -49.67
C ALA A 11 -13.61 2.67 -49.12
N SER A 12 -14.38 1.70 -48.61
CA SER A 12 -15.31 1.93 -47.50
C SER A 12 -15.38 0.68 -46.63
N LEU A 13 -14.60 0.72 -45.54
CA LEU A 13 -14.84 -0.02 -44.30
C LEU A 13 -16.02 0.62 -43.57
N LYS A 14 -16.88 -0.21 -42.96
CA LYS A 14 -17.80 -0.01 -41.80
C LYS A 14 -19.03 -0.90 -42.03
N GLU A 15 -19.50 -1.75 -41.13
CA GLU A 15 -19.58 -1.66 -39.68
C GLU A 15 -19.76 -3.09 -39.13
N GLU A 16 -18.80 -3.59 -38.35
CA GLU A 16 -19.10 -4.65 -37.38
C GLU A 16 -19.20 -3.99 -36.01
N SER A 17 -20.42 -4.02 -35.50
CA SER A 17 -20.84 -3.56 -34.19
C SER A 17 -19.89 -4.04 -33.09
N SER A 18 -19.08 -3.14 -32.56
CA SER A 18 -18.34 -3.37 -31.32
C SER A 18 -19.33 -3.38 -30.15
N PHE A 19 -19.77 -4.57 -29.74
CA PHE A 19 -20.39 -4.74 -28.43
C PHE A 19 -19.34 -4.39 -27.37
N LYS A 20 -19.39 -3.16 -26.87
CA LYS A 20 -18.76 -2.78 -25.62
C LYS A 20 -19.82 -3.01 -24.54
N PRO A 21 -19.66 -3.98 -23.63
CA PRO A 21 -20.54 -4.01 -22.48
C PRO A 21 -20.35 -2.69 -21.73
N ASP A 22 -21.46 -2.00 -21.50
CA ASP A 22 -21.53 -0.79 -20.69
C ASP A 22 -21.13 -1.20 -19.27
N ILE A 23 -19.86 -0.97 -18.91
CA ILE A 23 -19.42 -1.18 -17.54
C ILE A 23 -20.02 -0.03 -16.75
N ASP A 24 -21.16 -0.32 -16.13
CA ASP A 24 -21.76 0.57 -15.14
C ASP A 24 -20.74 0.82 -14.03
N GLU A 25 -20.14 2.02 -14.02
CA GLU A 25 -19.14 2.44 -13.04
C GLU A 25 -19.63 2.29 -11.59
N ARG A 26 -20.96 2.16 -11.35
CA ARG A 26 -21.54 1.86 -10.04
C ARG A 26 -21.22 0.44 -9.53
N TYR A 27 -20.70 -0.45 -10.37
CA TYR A 27 -20.21 -1.78 -10.00
C TYR A 27 -18.69 -1.84 -9.79
N ILE A 28 -17.96 -0.75 -10.02
CA ILE A 28 -16.61 -0.59 -9.48
C ILE A 28 -16.81 -0.24 -8.01
N SER A 29 -16.83 -1.25 -7.14
CA SER A 29 -16.82 -1.06 -5.69
C SER A 29 -15.83 0.06 -5.37
N PRO A 30 -16.24 1.17 -4.71
CA PRO A 30 -15.32 2.23 -4.36
C PRO A 30 -14.39 1.68 -3.30
N MET A 31 -13.25 1.14 -3.77
CA MET A 31 -12.17 0.64 -2.93
C MET A 31 -11.82 1.76 -1.97
N SER A 32 -12.22 1.60 -0.71
CA SER A 32 -12.09 2.60 0.33
C SER A 32 -11.52 1.96 1.58
N ALA A 33 -10.88 2.78 2.40
CA ALA A 33 -10.33 2.34 3.69
C ALA A 33 -11.42 1.72 4.59
N ARG A 34 -12.67 2.21 4.48
CA ARG A 34 -13.81 1.68 5.22
C ARG A 34 -14.05 0.21 4.89
N ILE A 35 -14.11 -0.14 3.60
CA ILE A 35 -14.37 -1.53 3.17
C ILE A 35 -13.18 -2.42 3.54
N ALA A 36 -11.94 -1.96 3.37
CA ALA A 36 -10.77 -2.70 3.81
C ALA A 36 -10.78 -2.98 5.32
N LEU A 37 -11.22 -2.01 6.13
CA LEU A 37 -11.36 -2.17 7.57
C LEU A 37 -12.49 -3.14 7.94
N GLU A 38 -13.61 -3.13 7.23
CA GLU A 38 -14.70 -4.10 7.40
C GLU A 38 -14.25 -5.53 7.05
N ASP A 39 -13.51 -5.68 5.95
CA ASP A 39 -12.88 -6.95 5.57
C ASP A 39 -11.93 -7.47 6.65
N LEU A 40 -11.10 -6.60 7.24
CA LEU A 40 -10.24 -6.99 8.37
C LEU A 40 -11.07 -7.41 9.58
N LYS A 41 -12.13 -6.65 9.90
CA LYS A 41 -13.03 -6.95 11.01
C LYS A 41 -13.75 -8.29 10.86
N SER A 42 -14.03 -8.74 9.62
CA SER A 42 -14.64 -10.06 9.37
C SER A 42 -13.81 -11.24 9.90
N PHE A 43 -12.50 -11.04 10.14
CA PHE A 43 -11.60 -12.03 10.71
C PHE A 43 -11.31 -11.83 12.21
N SER A 44 -12.02 -10.91 12.87
CA SER A 44 -11.78 -10.57 14.28
C SER A 44 -12.00 -11.77 15.18
N LYS A 45 -11.11 -11.93 16.18
CA LYS A 45 -11.20 -12.96 17.21
C LYS A 45 -10.86 -12.35 18.55
N ILE A 46 -11.89 -12.11 19.38
CA ILE A 46 -11.77 -11.40 20.66
C ILE A 46 -10.71 -12.06 21.57
N GLY A 47 -10.73 -13.39 21.71
CA GLY A 47 -9.75 -14.09 22.55
C GLY A 47 -8.29 -13.86 22.11
N ARG A 48 -8.06 -13.74 20.81
CA ARG A 48 -6.73 -13.52 20.23
C ARG A 48 -6.27 -12.06 20.36
N ALA A 49 -7.19 -11.09 20.45
CA ALA A 49 -6.82 -9.69 20.60
C ALA A 49 -6.03 -9.43 21.90
N SER A 50 -6.43 -10.06 23.00
CA SER A 50 -5.72 -9.97 24.30
C SER A 50 -4.33 -10.62 24.23
N ASP A 51 -4.22 -11.80 23.61
CA ASP A 51 -2.93 -12.46 23.43
C ASP A 51 -1.96 -11.64 22.58
N LEU A 52 -2.47 -11.01 21.50
CA LEU A 52 -1.69 -10.11 20.65
C LEU A 52 -1.26 -8.85 21.41
N ALA A 53 -2.14 -8.25 22.20
CA ALA A 53 -1.81 -7.08 23.02
C ALA A 53 -0.67 -7.37 24.00
N ARG A 54 -0.64 -8.58 24.59
CA ARG A 54 0.48 -9.03 25.44
C ARG A 54 1.75 -9.28 24.61
N PHE A 55 1.63 -9.98 23.49
CA PHE A 55 2.77 -10.32 22.62
C PHE A 55 3.48 -9.07 22.07
N TYR A 56 2.70 -8.07 21.64
CA TYR A 56 3.20 -6.80 21.10
C TYR A 56 3.51 -5.75 22.16
N LYS A 57 3.46 -6.11 23.45
CA LYS A 57 3.87 -5.25 24.56
C LYS A 57 3.19 -3.89 24.53
N THR A 58 1.87 -3.91 24.71
CA THR A 58 1.00 -2.71 24.63
C THR A 58 0.76 -2.01 25.96
N SER A 59 1.44 -2.43 27.03
CA SER A 59 1.31 -1.81 28.35
C SER A 59 1.97 -0.43 28.37
N ALA A 60 1.62 0.39 29.37
CA ALA A 60 2.23 1.71 29.54
C ALA A 60 3.76 1.63 29.65
N GLY A 61 4.47 2.46 28.88
CA GLY A 61 5.93 2.49 28.79
C GLY A 61 6.54 1.42 27.89
N GLU A 62 5.74 0.52 27.30
CA GLU A 62 6.23 -0.48 26.36
C GLU A 62 6.16 0.02 24.91
N TYR A 63 6.84 -0.68 24.00
CA TYR A 63 7.01 -0.19 22.62
C TYR A 63 5.72 -0.17 21.79
N GLY A 64 4.73 -0.99 22.16
CA GLY A 64 3.43 -1.09 21.48
C GLY A 64 2.33 -0.34 22.23
N GLU A 65 2.66 0.52 23.18
CA GLU A 65 1.67 1.25 23.99
C GLU A 65 0.60 1.91 23.11
N GLY A 66 -0.68 1.65 23.44
CA GLY A 66 -1.83 2.22 22.73
C GLY A 66 -2.29 1.47 21.48
N ASP A 67 -1.57 0.43 21.04
CA ASP A 67 -2.01 -0.40 19.90
C ASP A 67 -3.26 -1.22 20.25
N LEU A 68 -4.25 -1.20 19.35
CA LEU A 68 -5.43 -2.06 19.43
C LEU A 68 -5.35 -3.20 18.41
N PHE A 69 -5.97 -4.33 18.72
CA PHE A 69 -5.96 -5.52 17.85
C PHE A 69 -7.38 -5.98 17.52
N LEU A 70 -7.60 -6.36 16.27
CA LEU A 70 -8.82 -7.03 15.83
C LEU A 70 -8.80 -8.53 16.14
N GLY A 71 -7.59 -9.13 16.27
CA GLY A 71 -7.42 -10.56 16.47
C GLY A 71 -7.25 -11.34 15.16
N GLY A 72 -7.00 -10.66 14.05
CA GLY A 72 -6.73 -11.29 12.77
C GLY A 72 -5.37 -11.98 12.74
N SER A 73 -5.17 -12.92 11.81
CA SER A 73 -3.86 -13.48 11.51
C SER A 73 -3.14 -12.66 10.42
N VAL A 74 -1.81 -12.77 10.35
CA VAL A 74 -1.02 -12.14 9.29
C VAL A 74 -1.42 -12.64 7.89
N PRO A 75 -1.63 -13.96 7.65
CA PRO A 75 -2.15 -14.43 6.35
C PRO A 75 -3.50 -13.81 5.97
N GLN A 76 -4.43 -13.67 6.91
CA GLN A 76 -5.72 -13.00 6.66
C GLN A 76 -5.51 -11.52 6.30
N THR A 77 -4.66 -10.81 7.04
CA THR A 77 -4.31 -9.41 6.75
C THR A 77 -3.71 -9.25 5.34
N ARG A 78 -2.79 -10.14 4.95
CA ARG A 78 -2.23 -10.18 3.60
C ARG A 78 -3.30 -10.44 2.54
N SER A 79 -4.29 -11.28 2.84
CA SER A 79 -5.40 -11.55 1.91
C SER A 79 -6.25 -10.29 1.67
N VAL A 80 -6.51 -9.49 2.71
CA VAL A 80 -7.22 -8.22 2.59
C VAL A 80 -6.40 -7.22 1.78
N ALA A 81 -5.12 -7.05 2.14
CA ALA A 81 -4.22 -6.15 1.43
C ALA A 81 -4.15 -6.45 -0.08
N LYS A 82 -4.13 -7.74 -0.47
CA LYS A 82 -4.14 -8.14 -1.89
C LYS A 82 -5.43 -7.74 -2.60
N ARG A 83 -6.60 -7.90 -1.96
CA ARG A 83 -7.89 -7.48 -2.55
C ARG A 83 -7.98 -5.96 -2.72
N HIS A 84 -7.38 -5.21 -1.80
CA HIS A 84 -7.40 -3.74 -1.75
C HIS A 84 -6.10 -3.11 -2.26
N GLN A 85 -5.29 -3.84 -3.04
CA GLN A 85 -3.95 -3.39 -3.45
C GLN A 85 -3.94 -2.11 -4.29
N ASN A 86 -5.08 -1.78 -4.93
CA ASN A 86 -5.24 -0.59 -5.78
C ASN A 86 -5.83 0.61 -5.03
N LEU A 87 -5.89 0.59 -3.69
CA LEU A 87 -6.34 1.75 -2.92
C LEU A 87 -5.47 2.99 -3.23
N GLU A 88 -6.11 4.12 -3.45
CA GLU A 88 -5.39 5.39 -3.56
C GLU A 88 -4.67 5.71 -2.24
N LEU A 89 -3.54 6.40 -2.30
CA LEU A 89 -2.72 6.71 -1.13
C LEU A 89 -3.49 7.44 -0.03
N ARG A 90 -4.51 8.24 -0.38
CA ARG A 90 -5.40 8.89 0.60
C ARG A 90 -6.20 7.88 1.44
N GLU A 91 -6.60 6.76 0.86
CA GLU A 91 -7.31 5.70 1.57
C GLU A 91 -6.32 4.81 2.35
N VAL A 92 -5.13 4.56 1.79
CA VAL A 92 -4.04 3.89 2.52
C VAL A 92 -3.65 4.69 3.77
N GLU A 93 -3.63 6.02 3.71
CA GLU A 93 -3.37 6.90 4.86
C GLU A 93 -4.42 6.74 5.97
N LYS A 94 -5.70 6.57 5.61
CA LYS A 94 -6.76 6.29 6.61
C LYS A 94 -6.51 4.97 7.33
N LEU A 95 -6.01 3.94 6.63
CA LEU A 95 -5.63 2.67 7.26
C LEU A 95 -4.43 2.83 8.19
N PHE A 96 -3.42 3.61 7.81
CA PHE A 96 -2.27 3.94 8.68
C PHE A 96 -2.69 4.74 9.93
N ASN A 97 -3.70 5.59 9.83
CA ASN A 97 -4.23 6.36 10.96
C ASN A 97 -5.20 5.57 11.86
N SER A 98 -5.52 4.33 11.50
CA SER A 98 -6.35 3.45 12.33
C SER A 98 -5.63 3.11 13.64
N PRO A 99 -6.35 3.01 14.78
CA PRO A 99 -5.78 2.52 16.02
C PRO A 99 -5.48 1.01 15.98
N PHE A 100 -6.04 0.29 14.99
CA PHE A 100 -5.87 -1.15 14.87
C PHE A 100 -4.57 -1.53 14.17
N HIS A 101 -3.77 -2.39 14.80
CA HIS A 101 -2.51 -2.91 14.28
C HIS A 101 -2.67 -3.56 12.91
N GLU A 102 -3.67 -4.44 12.76
CA GLU A 102 -3.90 -5.14 11.49
C GLU A 102 -4.24 -4.18 10.34
N ALA A 103 -4.84 -3.02 10.63
CA ALA A 103 -5.11 -2.01 9.61
C ALA A 103 -3.83 -1.33 9.12
N ARG A 104 -2.91 -0.96 10.03
CA ARG A 104 -1.61 -0.39 9.68
C ARG A 104 -0.72 -1.40 8.95
N LEU A 105 -0.71 -2.65 9.41
CA LEU A 105 -0.03 -3.74 8.72
C LEU A 105 -0.60 -3.96 7.31
N CYS A 106 -1.93 -3.93 7.15
CA CYS A 106 -2.59 -4.00 5.85
C CYS A 106 -2.13 -2.84 4.94
N ALA A 107 -2.12 -1.61 5.43
CA ALA A 107 -1.68 -0.43 4.70
C ALA A 107 -0.23 -0.56 4.21
N ALA A 108 0.67 -1.02 5.06
CA ALA A 108 2.07 -1.28 4.72
C ALA A 108 2.22 -2.35 3.61
N ILE A 109 1.45 -3.42 3.68
CA ILE A 109 1.47 -4.47 2.65
C ILE A 109 0.91 -3.95 1.32
N ILE A 110 -0.18 -3.17 1.34
CA ILE A 110 -0.72 -2.52 0.14
C ILE A 110 0.35 -1.65 -0.53
N LEU A 111 1.06 -0.84 0.27
CA LEU A 111 2.10 0.05 -0.23
C LEU A 111 3.24 -0.73 -0.92
N ASN A 112 3.65 -1.87 -0.35
CA ASN A 112 4.64 -2.75 -0.99
C ASN A 112 4.12 -3.36 -2.31
N LEU A 113 2.86 -3.77 -2.36
CA LEU A 113 2.26 -4.31 -3.58
C LEU A 113 2.24 -3.26 -4.69
N GLN A 114 1.87 -2.02 -4.35
CA GLN A 114 1.92 -0.89 -5.27
C GLN A 114 3.35 -0.62 -5.74
N PHE A 115 4.31 -0.57 -4.82
CA PHE A 115 5.72 -0.36 -5.13
C PHE A 115 6.24 -1.42 -6.10
N LYS A 116 5.96 -2.70 -5.84
CA LYS A 116 6.36 -3.83 -6.68
C LYS A 116 5.86 -3.70 -8.12
N THR A 117 4.68 -3.11 -8.32
CA THR A 117 4.08 -2.93 -9.67
C THR A 117 4.44 -1.60 -10.34
N ALA A 118 5.05 -0.67 -9.61
CA ALA A 118 5.39 0.67 -10.10
C ALA A 118 6.58 0.62 -11.08
N LYS A 119 6.29 0.87 -12.36
CA LYS A 119 7.29 0.80 -13.44
C LYS A 119 8.15 2.07 -13.55
N LYS A 120 7.57 3.23 -13.25
CA LYS A 120 8.24 4.53 -13.41
C LYS A 120 8.91 4.96 -12.11
N ALA A 121 10.10 5.56 -12.21
CA ALA A 121 10.85 6.08 -11.06
C ALA A 121 10.04 7.13 -10.27
N HIS A 122 9.27 7.97 -10.96
CA HIS A 122 8.37 8.95 -10.32
C HIS A 122 7.34 8.29 -9.39
N ASP A 123 6.76 7.16 -9.80
CA ASP A 123 5.71 6.48 -9.03
C ASP A 123 6.32 5.80 -7.79
N ARG A 124 7.50 5.19 -7.94
CA ARG A 124 8.26 4.63 -6.81
C ARG A 124 8.67 5.70 -5.81
N LYS A 125 9.12 6.86 -6.28
CA LYS A 125 9.40 8.02 -5.43
C LYS A 125 8.17 8.48 -4.66
N THR A 126 7.03 8.59 -5.33
CA THR A 126 5.76 9.00 -4.69
C THR A 126 5.37 8.05 -3.55
N ILE A 127 5.51 6.74 -3.79
CA ILE A 127 5.25 5.70 -2.80
C ILE A 127 6.24 5.78 -1.62
N PHE A 128 7.53 5.95 -1.92
CA PHE A 128 8.58 6.08 -0.91
C PHE A 128 8.41 7.33 -0.03
N ASP A 129 8.11 8.48 -0.64
CA ASP A 129 7.84 9.73 0.07
C ASP A 129 6.61 9.59 0.98
N PHE A 130 5.57 8.92 0.49
CA PHE A 130 4.39 8.58 1.29
C PHE A 130 4.75 7.67 2.46
N TYR A 131 5.54 6.62 2.24
CA TYR A 131 6.03 5.75 3.32
C TYR A 131 6.76 6.54 4.41
N LEU A 132 7.72 7.40 4.02
CA LEU A 132 8.46 8.22 4.97
C LEU A 132 7.57 9.20 5.75
N LYS A 133 6.49 9.70 5.15
CA LYS A 133 5.48 10.49 5.86
C LYS A 133 4.85 9.67 6.99
N GLN A 134 4.48 8.41 6.74
CA GLN A 134 3.88 7.53 7.74
C GLN A 134 4.87 7.09 8.83
N VAL A 135 6.14 6.88 8.46
CA VAL A 135 7.23 6.63 9.43
C VAL A 135 7.39 7.82 10.39
N ARG A 136 7.44 9.05 9.86
CA ARG A 136 7.59 10.28 10.67
C ARG A 136 6.36 10.58 11.53
N ALA A 137 5.19 10.13 11.09
CA ALA A 137 3.92 10.24 11.82
C ALA A 137 3.72 9.12 12.86
N GLU A 138 4.73 8.28 13.12
CA GLU A 138 4.66 7.14 14.05
C GLU A 138 3.50 6.19 13.73
N ARG A 139 3.25 5.93 12.43
CA ARG A 139 2.26 4.92 11.97
C ARG A 139 2.89 3.59 11.57
N VAL A 140 4.19 3.58 11.32
CA VAL A 140 5.01 2.36 11.16
C VAL A 140 5.67 2.09 12.51
N ASN A 141 4.86 1.77 13.51
CA ASN A 141 5.22 1.85 14.93
C ASN A 141 5.32 0.48 15.63
N ASN A 142 5.70 -0.55 14.88
CA ASN A 142 5.93 -1.87 15.43
C ASN A 142 6.99 -2.59 14.59
N TRP A 143 7.71 -3.54 15.18
CA TRP A 143 8.82 -4.21 14.51
C TRP A 143 8.33 -4.98 13.28
N ASP A 144 7.16 -5.61 13.34
CA ASP A 144 6.61 -6.39 12.23
C ASP A 144 6.18 -5.49 11.06
N ILE A 145 5.62 -4.31 11.34
CA ILE A 145 5.25 -3.34 10.31
C ILE A 145 6.50 -2.79 9.62
N VAL A 146 7.55 -2.45 10.39
CA VAL A 146 8.84 -2.02 9.83
C VAL A 146 9.41 -3.13 8.96
N ASP A 147 9.54 -4.34 9.51
CA ASP A 147 10.23 -5.46 8.85
C ASP A 147 9.49 -5.93 7.59
N VAL A 148 8.16 -5.77 7.52
CA VAL A 148 7.41 -6.07 6.30
C VAL A 148 7.59 -5.00 5.23
N SER A 149 7.74 -3.73 5.60
CA SER A 149 7.65 -2.59 4.68
C SER A 149 9.00 -2.04 4.25
N ALA A 150 9.90 -1.80 5.20
CA ALA A 150 11.17 -1.13 4.97
C ALA A 150 12.04 -1.83 3.90
N PRO A 151 12.14 -3.17 3.82
CA PRO A 151 12.95 -3.81 2.77
C PRO A 151 12.52 -3.46 1.34
N TRP A 152 11.20 -3.30 1.10
CA TRP A 152 10.69 -2.87 -0.21
C TRP A 152 11.01 -1.40 -0.49
N MET A 153 10.92 -0.56 0.54
CA MET A 153 11.21 0.87 0.44
C MET A 153 12.72 1.12 0.29
N GLY A 154 13.57 0.25 0.86
CA GLY A 154 15.02 0.27 0.69
C GLY A 154 15.46 0.01 -0.75
N VAL A 155 14.68 -0.77 -1.53
CA VAL A 155 14.94 -0.93 -2.97
C VAL A 155 14.97 0.41 -3.69
N TYR A 156 14.09 1.36 -3.31
CA TYR A 156 14.09 2.71 -3.89
C TYR A 156 15.40 3.46 -3.62
N LEU A 157 16.06 3.23 -2.47
CA LEU A 157 17.31 3.91 -2.14
C LEU A 157 18.45 3.53 -3.09
N THR A 158 18.37 2.38 -3.76
CA THR A 158 19.33 2.01 -4.82
C THR A 158 19.21 2.89 -6.07
N GLU A 159 18.13 3.66 -6.20
CA GLU A 159 17.89 4.62 -7.28
C GLU A 159 18.24 6.06 -6.87
N VAL A 160 18.63 6.28 -5.62
CA VAL A 160 18.99 7.60 -5.07
C VAL A 160 20.50 7.75 -5.07
N GLU A 161 21.00 8.89 -5.56
CA GLU A 161 22.44 9.16 -5.66
C GLU A 161 23.15 9.11 -4.30
N ASP A 162 22.58 9.76 -3.28
CA ASP A 162 23.10 9.71 -1.91
C ASP A 162 21.96 9.53 -0.88
N PRO A 163 21.67 8.29 -0.44
CA PRO A 163 20.66 8.03 0.58
C PRO A 163 21.16 8.29 2.00
N MET A 164 22.47 8.46 2.23
CA MET A 164 23.05 8.51 3.58
C MET A 164 22.54 9.67 4.45
N PRO A 165 22.31 10.89 3.94
CA PRO A 165 21.76 11.98 4.74
C PRO A 165 20.40 11.63 5.36
N LEU A 166 19.55 10.90 4.62
CA LEU A 166 18.27 10.43 5.13
C LEU A 166 18.46 9.37 6.24
N LEU A 167 19.28 8.36 5.98
CA LEU A 167 19.52 7.25 6.90
C LEU A 167 20.15 7.74 8.22
N ILE A 168 21.15 8.61 8.14
CA ILE A 168 21.80 9.24 9.32
C ILE A 168 20.80 10.09 10.11
N LYS A 169 19.90 10.82 9.41
CA LYS A 169 18.87 11.61 10.09
C LYS A 169 17.90 10.72 10.87
N LEU A 170 17.45 9.62 10.28
CA LEU A 170 16.54 8.68 10.92
C LEU A 170 17.21 7.92 12.08
N SER A 171 18.49 7.54 11.95
CA SER A 171 19.23 6.80 12.98
C SER A 171 19.47 7.60 14.26
N LYS A 172 19.47 8.93 14.16
CA LYS A 172 19.57 9.87 15.29
C LYS A 172 18.21 10.29 15.86
N SER A 173 17.09 9.78 15.33
CA SER A 173 15.75 10.12 15.81
C SER A 173 15.51 9.63 17.23
N LYS A 174 14.68 10.35 17.99
CA LYS A 174 14.20 9.89 19.31
C LYS A 174 13.24 8.70 19.19
N SER A 175 12.55 8.56 18.06
CA SER A 175 11.65 7.42 17.80
C SER A 175 12.44 6.13 17.59
N LEU A 176 12.10 5.10 18.34
CA LEU A 176 12.65 3.75 18.16
C LEU A 176 12.41 3.24 16.73
N TRP A 177 11.22 3.50 16.20
CA TRP A 177 10.80 2.99 14.90
C TRP A 177 11.49 3.68 13.75
N GLN A 178 11.67 5.01 13.82
CA GLN A 178 12.48 5.73 12.84
C GLN A 178 13.94 5.22 12.83
N ARG A 179 14.51 4.95 14.00
CA ARG A 179 15.86 4.34 14.07
C ARG A 179 15.89 2.94 13.47
N ARG A 180 14.89 2.09 13.74
CA ARG A 180 14.80 0.75 13.14
C ARG A 180 14.67 0.83 11.62
N VAL A 181 13.81 1.72 11.12
CA VAL A 181 13.65 1.98 9.68
C VAL A 181 14.99 2.38 9.06
N SER A 182 15.80 3.22 9.70
CA SER A 182 17.12 3.60 9.19
C SER A 182 18.13 2.47 9.03
N ILE A 183 17.95 1.37 9.77
CA ILE A 183 18.84 0.20 9.73
C ILE A 183 18.39 -0.80 8.65
N ILE A 184 17.09 -0.83 8.35
CA ILE A 184 16.49 -1.82 7.43
C ILE A 184 16.30 -1.27 6.01
N LEU A 185 16.09 0.04 5.86
CA LEU A 185 16.12 0.73 4.57
C LEU A 185 17.49 0.57 3.90
#